data_AF-C2FX71-F1
#
_entry.id   AF-C2FX71-F1
#
_cell.length_a   1.000
_cell.length_b   1.000
_cell.length_c   1.000
_cell.angle_alpha   90.00
_cell.angle_beta   90.00
_cell.angle_gamma   90.00
#
_symmetry.space_group_name_H-M   'P 1'
#
loop_
_entity.id
_entity.type
_entity.pdbx_description
1 polymer ?
#
loop_
_entity_poly.entity_id
_entity_poly.type
_entity_poly.pdbx_seq_one_letter_code
_entity_poly.pdbx_strand_id
1 'polypeptide(L)'
;MDIPTLIMGIIALVLGIGLIYWISRRKFYRRNAMGEEGFSSFESSVFIRFIESVGKWIAYALVIIGSLGIWASTKGDKHKQDYHRMQKIEQSRK
;
A
#
# COMPACT_ATOMS: atom_id res chain seq x y z
N MET A 1 -16.58 9.01 7.02
CA MET A 1 -15.27 8.40 7.34
C MET A 1 -15.13 8.12 8.83
N ASP A 2 -14.96 6.85 9.20
CA ASP A 2 -14.55 6.49 10.55
C ASP A 2 -13.03 6.69 10.68
N ILE A 3 -12.60 7.45 11.70
CA ILE A 3 -11.20 7.73 12.01
C ILE A 3 -10.31 6.45 12.00
N PRO A 4 -10.76 5.28 12.53
CA PRO A 4 -9.98 4.04 12.49
C PRO A 4 -9.63 3.55 11.07
N THR A 5 -10.55 3.66 10.12
CA THR A 5 -10.35 3.21 8.73
C THR A 5 -9.30 4.07 8.03
N LEU A 6 -9.30 5.38 8.31
CA LEU A 6 -8.31 6.31 7.79
C LEU A 6 -6.92 6.04 8.37
N ILE A 7 -6.82 5.79 9.68
CA ILE A 7 -5.57 5.42 10.36
C ILE A 7 -4.98 4.14 9.77
N MET A 8 -5.80 3.10 9.58
CA MET A 8 -5.37 1.84 8.97
C MET A 8 -4.83 2.04 7.54
N GLY A 9 -5.49 2.87 6.73
CA GLY A 9 -5.04 3.22 5.38
C GLY A 9 -3.69 3.93 5.37
N ILE A 10 -3.49 4.90 6.28
CA ILE A 10 -2.22 5.62 6.42
C ILE A 10 -1.10 4.68 6.87
N ILE A 11 -1.34 3.83 7.87
CA ILE A 11 -0.36 2.86 8.35
C ILE A 11 0.06 1.91 7.22
N ALA A 12 -0.90 1.39 6.45
CA ALA A 12 -0.61 0.52 5.31
C ALA A 12 0.26 1.22 4.25
N LEU A 13 0.00 2.49 3.94
CA LEU A 13 0.81 3.26 3.01
C LEU A 13 2.23 3.50 3.54
N VAL A 14 2.38 3.90 4.80
CA VAL A 14 3.69 4.15 5.43
C VAL A 14 4.51 2.85 5.47
N LEU A 15 3.90 1.72 5.83
CA LEU A 15 4.56 0.42 5.80
C LEU A 15 4.96 0.01 4.38
N GLY A 16 4.11 0.26 3.39
CA GLY A 16 4.38 -0.07 1.98
C GLY A 16 5.57 0.72 1.44
N ILE A 17 5.58 2.04 1.65
CA ILE A 17 6.69 2.91 1.25
C ILE A 17 7.96 2.57 2.03
N GLY A 18 7.84 2.32 3.34
CA GLY A 18 8.95 1.90 4.20
C GLY A 18 9.58 0.59 3.73
N LEU A 19 8.76 -0.37 3.30
CA LEU A 19 9.23 -1.65 2.75
C LEU A 19 9.95 -1.46 1.41
N ILE A 20 9.43 -0.60 0.51
CA ILE A 20 10.11 -0.23 -0.74
C ILE A 20 11.48 0.39 -0.46
N TYR A 21 11.52 1.33 0.48
CA TYR A 21 12.76 2.00 0.87
C TYR A 21 13.75 1.01 1.49
N TRP A 22 13.29 0.13 2.39
CA TRP A 22 14.14 -0.87 3.05
C TRP A 22 14.77 -1.84 2.05
N ILE A 23 13.97 -2.35 1.10
CA ILE A 23 14.47 -3.23 0.03
C ILE A 23 15.48 -2.47 -0.85
N SER A 24 15.16 -1.23 -1.23
CA SER A 24 16.06 -0.40 -2.04
C SER A 24 17.37 -0.07 -1.32
N ARG A 25 17.30 0.14 0.00
CA ARG A 25 18.45 0.38 0.88
C ARG A 25 19.34 -0.85 1.02
N ARG A 26 18.74 -2.04 1.21
CA ARG A 26 19.47 -3.32 1.21
C ARG A 26 20.19 -3.56 -0.11
N LYS A 27 19.57 -3.20 -1.24
CA LYS A 27 20.21 -3.25 -2.56
C LYS A 27 21.42 -2.31 -2.65
N PHE A 28 21.29 -1.09 -2.12
CA PHE A 28 22.36 -0.10 -2.16
C PHE A 28 23.61 -0.54 -1.37
N TYR A 29 23.42 -1.03 -0.14
CA TYR A 29 24.55 -1.48 0.70
C TYR A 29 25.28 -2.74 0.20
N ARG A 30 24.71 -3.46 -0.77
CA ARG A 30 25.36 -4.61 -1.40
C ARG A 30 26.25 -4.22 -2.59
N ARG A 31 26.19 -2.97 -3.04
CA ARG A 31 26.95 -2.49 -4.20
C ARG A 31 28.26 -1.87 -3.73
N ASN A 32 29.37 -2.35 -4.29
CA ASN A 32 30.71 -1.80 -4.03
C ASN A 32 30.87 -0.42 -4.71
N ALA A 33 32.00 0.26 -4.52
CA ALA A 33 32.28 1.58 -5.11
C ALA A 33 32.13 1.63 -6.66
N MET A 34 32.24 0.48 -7.33
CA MET A 34 32.05 0.30 -8.78
C MET A 34 30.60 -0.08 -9.18
N GLY A 35 29.68 -0.21 -8.22
CA GLY A 35 28.28 -0.61 -8.48
C GLY A 35 28.06 -2.12 -8.65
N GLU A 36 29.12 -2.91 -8.54
CA GLU A 36 29.10 -4.38 -8.62
C GLU A 36 28.49 -4.99 -7.36
N GLU A 37 27.60 -5.97 -7.54
CA GLU A 37 27.00 -6.72 -6.45
C GLU A 37 27.98 -7.78 -5.97
N GLY A 38 28.54 -7.60 -4.77
CA GLY A 38 29.44 -8.56 -4.13
C GLY A 38 28.68 -9.79 -3.64
N PHE A 39 28.38 -10.72 -4.53
CA PHE A 39 27.86 -12.04 -4.14
C PHE A 39 29.01 -13.04 -4.06
N SER A 40 29.18 -13.68 -2.91
CA SER A 40 30.18 -14.73 -2.70
C SER A 40 29.80 -16.07 -3.34
N SER A 41 28.53 -16.27 -3.70
CA SER A 41 28.02 -17.50 -4.32
C SER A 41 26.83 -17.23 -5.24
N PHE A 42 26.73 -18.01 -6.31
CA PHE A 42 25.64 -17.96 -7.30
C PHE A 42 24.27 -18.20 -6.65
N GLU A 43 24.17 -19.15 -5.72
CA GLU A 43 22.92 -19.49 -5.03
C GLU A 43 22.41 -18.33 -4.17
N SER A 44 23.32 -17.63 -3.49
CA SER A 44 22.99 -16.44 -2.70
C SER A 44 22.49 -15.30 -3.58
N SER A 45 23.04 -15.13 -4.78
CA SER A 45 22.58 -14.12 -5.73
C SER A 45 21.12 -14.37 -6.16
N VAL A 46 20.79 -15.62 -6.46
CA VAL A 46 19.43 -16.01 -6.89
C VAL A 46 18.44 -15.88 -5.73
N PHE A 47 18.78 -16.41 -4.55
CA PHE A 47 17.89 -16.36 -3.39
C PHE A 47 17.59 -14.93 -2.95
N ILE A 48 18.61 -14.06 -2.90
CA ILE A 48 18.41 -12.67 -2.46
C ILE A 48 17.64 -11.87 -3.51
N ARG A 49 17.92 -12.05 -4.82
CA ARG A 49 17.13 -11.40 -5.89
C ARG A 49 15.68 -11.88 -5.89
N PHE A 50 15.43 -13.13 -5.53
CA PHE A 50 14.07 -13.67 -5.39
C PHE A 50 13.32 -12.97 -4.26
N ILE A 51 13.91 -12.88 -3.06
CA ILE A 51 13.30 -12.17 -1.92
C ILE A 51 13.11 -10.68 -2.21
N GLU A 52 14.06 -10.01 -2.87
CA GLU A 52 13.89 -8.61 -3.28
C GLU A 52 12.74 -8.41 -4.26
N SER A 53 12.55 -9.34 -5.19
CA SER A 53 11.45 -9.27 -6.16
C SER A 53 10.11 -9.53 -5.49
N VAL A 54 10.01 -10.58 -4.67
CA VAL A 54 8.79 -10.91 -3.91
C VAL A 54 8.43 -9.76 -2.95
N GLY A 55 9.42 -9.22 -2.23
CA GLY A 55 9.21 -8.10 -1.32
C GLY A 55 8.71 -6.83 -2.03
N LYS A 56 9.20 -6.54 -3.24
CA LYS A 56 8.68 -5.42 -4.04
C LYS A 56 7.23 -5.62 -4.48
N TRP A 57 6.88 -6.83 -4.91
CA TRP A 57 5.50 -7.17 -5.26
C TRP A 57 4.56 -7.03 -4.07
N ILE A 58 4.96 -7.52 -2.90
CA ILE A 58 4.19 -7.34 -1.64
C ILE A 58 4.02 -5.86 -1.32
N ALA A 59 5.08 -5.06 -1.45
CA ALA A 59 5.01 -3.64 -1.16
C ALA A 59 4.06 -2.89 -2.10
N TYR A 60 4.09 -3.20 -3.41
CA TYR A 60 3.15 -2.62 -4.37
C TYR A 60 1.71 -3.03 -4.09
N ALA A 61 1.46 -4.31 -3.74
CA ALA A 61 0.14 -4.76 -3.34
C ALA A 61 -0.37 -3.99 -2.11
N LEU A 62 0.49 -3.77 -1.11
CA LEU A 62 0.16 -3.02 0.10
C LEU A 62 -0.22 -1.56 -0.21
N VAL A 63 0.53 -0.91 -1.10
CA VAL A 63 0.26 0.47 -1.53
C VAL A 63 -1.06 0.56 -2.30
N ILE A 64 -1.33 -0.39 -3.20
CA ILE A 64 -2.57 -0.44 -3.98
C ILE A 64 -3.77 -0.65 -3.07
N ILE A 65 -3.69 -1.61 -2.14
CA ILE A 65 -4.79 -1.91 -1.21
C ILE A 65 -5.05 -0.71 -0.29
N GLY A 66 -4.00 -0.07 0.26
CA GLY A 66 -4.13 1.13 1.08
C GLY A 66 -4.81 2.28 0.33
N SER A 67 -4.39 2.52 -0.92
CA SER A 67 -4.97 3.56 -1.77
C SER A 67 -6.43 3.29 -2.14
N LEU A 68 -6.76 2.04 -2.49
CA LEU A 68 -8.12 1.63 -2.81
C LEU A 68 -9.04 1.70 -1.59
N GLY A 69 -8.56 1.33 -0.40
CA GLY A 69 -9.33 1.42 0.84
C GLY A 69 -9.70 2.85 1.21
N ILE A 70 -8.77 3.80 1.03
CA ILE A 70 -9.02 5.23 1.23
C ILE A 70 -10.06 5.74 0.23
N TRP A 71 -9.92 5.37 -1.06
CA TRP A 71 -10.82 5.81 -2.14
C TRP A 71 -12.24 5.24 -2.02
N ALA A 72 -12.37 3.94 -1.71
CA ALA A 72 -13.66 3.29 -1.49
C ALA A 72 -14.41 3.94 -0.31
N SER A 73 -13.69 4.27 0.76
CA SER A 73 -14.25 4.97 1.92
C SER A 73 -14.73 6.38 1.60
N THR A 74 -14.13 7.07 0.62
CA THR A 74 -14.57 8.40 0.19
C THR A 74 -15.89 8.36 -0.59
N LYS A 75 -16.18 7.24 -1.28
CA LYS A 75 -17.42 7.07 -2.06
C LYS A 75 -18.62 6.61 -1.24
N GLY A 76 -18.40 5.81 -0.18
CA GLY A 76 -19.47 5.32 0.70
C GLY A 76 -20.29 6.42 1.37
N ASP A 77 -19.66 7.56 1.69
CA ASP A 77 -20.32 8.68 2.34
C ASP A 77 -21.32 9.40 1.42
N LYS A 78 -21.12 9.40 0.09
CA LYS A 78 -22.07 10.03 -0.85
C LYS A 78 -23.35 9.21 -1.01
N HIS A 79 -23.22 7.90 -1.13
CA HIS A 79 -24.36 7.00 -1.30
C HIS A 79 -25.25 6.95 -0.04
N LYS A 80 -24.67 7.02 1.16
CA LYS A 80 -25.44 7.14 2.42
C LYS A 80 -26.22 8.46 2.52
N GLN A 81 -25.62 9.57 2.09
CA GLN A 81 -26.29 10.87 2.09
C GLN A 81 -27.43 10.94 1.09
N ASP A 82 -27.26 10.39 -0.11
CA ASP A 82 -28.29 10.36 -1.14
C ASP A 82 -29.48 9.48 -0.71
N TYR A 83 -29.22 8.34 -0.06
CA TYR A 83 -30.27 7.46 0.47
C TYR A 83 -31.10 8.14 1.57
N HIS A 84 -30.45 8.82 2.52
CA HIS A 84 -31.16 9.57 3.57
C HIS A 84 -31.93 10.79 3.01
N ARG A 85 -31.41 11.44 1.97
CA ARG A 85 -32.10 12.54 1.28
C ARG A 85 -33.37 12.03 0.60
N MET A 86 -33.30 10.88 -0.08
CA MET A 86 -34.46 10.25 -0.71
C MET A 86 -35.53 9.86 0.31
N GLN A 87 -35.15 9.26 1.44
CA GLN A 87 -36.10 8.96 2.52
C GLN A 87 -36.76 10.21 3.08
N LYS A 88 -36.01 11.30 3.33
CA LYS A 88 -36.60 12.56 3.81
C LYS A 88 -37.61 13.16 2.83
N ILE A 89 -37.30 13.09 1.53
CA ILE A 89 -38.20 13.57 0.47
C ILE A 89 -39.48 12.73 0.44
N GLU A 90 -39.38 11.42 0.63
CA GLU A 90 -40.51 10.49 0.62
C GLU A 90 -41.37 10.61 1.88
N GLN A 91 -40.76 10.80 3.04
CA GLN A 91 -41.44 11.09 4.30
C GLN A 91 -42.15 12.45 4.30
N SER A 92 -41.56 13.46 3.66
CA SER A 92 -42.18 14.79 3.51
C SER A 92 -43.30 14.84 2.48
N ARG A 93 -43.47 13.79 1.67
CA ARG A 93 -44.50 13.67 0.65
C ARG A 93 -45.73 12.88 1.15
N LYS A 94 -45.64 12.25 2.31
CA LYS A 94 -46.75 11.63 3.06
C LYS A 94 -47.32 12.60 4.07
#